data_AF-A0A439V6S6-F1
#
_entry.id   AF-A0A439V6S6-F1
#
_cell.length_a   1.000
_cell.length_b   1.000
_cell.length_c   1.000
_cell.angle_alpha   90.00
_cell.angle_beta   90.00
_cell.angle_gamma   90.00
#
_symmetry.space_group_name_H-M   'P 1'
#
loop_
_entity.id
_entity.type
_entity.pdbx_description
1 polymer ?
#
loop_
_entity_poly.entity_id
_entity_poly.type
_entity_poly.pdbx_seq_one_letter_code
_entity_poly.pdbx_strand_id
1 'polypeptide(L)'
;MRHTTFTAAAAMAAILVVTGCSTSTVDTTKTTAIQPAAKDIDTSDLAQGKAQFRDANYGLAEQHFRKAVELKADNAEAWMGLAASYDELGRFDFADRAYGQLLRVAGRKPQIVNNMGYSQLLRGNRKKAKALLLEAKAGMADPTVVDANLALLNKG
;
A
#
# COMPACT_ATOMS: atom_id res chain seq x y z
N MET A 1 74.61 -67.78 -13.87
CA MET A 1 75.38 -67.97 -12.64
C MET A 1 74.61 -67.37 -11.47
N ARG A 2 74.47 -68.17 -10.40
CA ARG A 2 74.07 -67.87 -9.00
C ARG A 2 72.62 -67.50 -8.66
N HIS A 3 72.03 -68.43 -7.90
CA HIS A 3 70.88 -68.35 -7.00
C HIS A 3 71.10 -67.36 -5.86
N THR A 4 70.00 -66.85 -5.27
CA THR A 4 69.69 -66.98 -3.82
C THR A 4 68.25 -66.52 -3.52
N THR A 5 67.55 -67.31 -2.73
CA THR A 5 66.25 -67.10 -2.08
C THR A 5 66.40 -66.38 -0.73
N PHE A 6 65.29 -65.83 -0.19
CA PHE A 6 64.79 -65.92 1.21
C PHE A 6 64.16 -64.62 1.82
N THR A 7 62.88 -64.79 2.24
CA THR A 7 62.18 -64.27 3.46
C THR A 7 62.20 -62.78 3.82
N ALA A 8 61.05 -62.09 3.86
CA ALA A 8 59.96 -62.09 4.86
C ALA A 8 60.18 -61.12 6.04
N ALA A 9 59.24 -60.17 6.22
CA ALA A 9 58.79 -59.49 7.45
C ALA A 9 58.17 -58.13 7.03
N ALA A 10 56.85 -57.97 7.01
CA ALA A 10 56.00 -57.59 8.14
C ALA A 10 56.23 -56.14 8.62
N ALA A 11 55.24 -55.25 8.42
CA ALA A 11 54.51 -54.58 9.51
C ALA A 11 53.55 -53.48 9.01
N MET A 12 52.29 -53.63 9.41
CA MET A 12 51.32 -52.63 9.90
C MET A 12 51.02 -51.39 9.03
N ALA A 13 49.90 -51.31 8.30
CA ALA A 13 48.52 -51.10 8.78
C ALA A 13 48.29 -49.72 9.44
N ALA A 14 47.53 -48.86 8.75
CA ALA A 14 46.40 -48.11 9.31
C ALA A 14 45.68 -47.36 8.17
N ILE A 15 44.48 -47.82 7.83
CA ILE A 15 43.54 -47.12 6.95
C ILE A 15 42.91 -46.00 7.78
N LEU A 16 43.19 -44.75 7.43
CA LEU A 16 42.45 -43.59 7.91
C LEU A 16 41.39 -43.22 6.86
N VAL A 17 40.15 -43.62 7.14
CA VAL A 17 38.97 -43.14 6.42
C VAL A 17 38.76 -41.69 6.84
N VAL A 18 39.15 -40.73 5.98
CA VAL A 18 38.74 -39.33 6.15
C VAL A 18 37.43 -39.16 5.38
N THR A 19 36.31 -39.22 6.09
CA THR A 19 35.03 -38.72 5.60
C THR A 19 35.12 -37.20 5.49
N GLY A 20 35.47 -36.70 4.30
CA GLY A 20 35.43 -35.28 3.98
C GLY A 20 33.98 -34.81 3.85
N CYS A 21 33.58 -33.85 4.67
CA CYS A 21 32.29 -33.17 4.54
C CYS A 21 32.21 -32.45 3.20
N SER A 22 31.20 -32.75 2.38
CA SER A 22 30.81 -31.91 1.27
C SER A 22 30.31 -30.58 1.83
N THR A 23 31.11 -29.51 1.70
CA THR A 23 30.63 -28.15 1.92
C THR A 23 29.68 -27.80 0.78
N SER A 24 28.37 -27.92 1.03
CA SER A 24 27.36 -27.36 0.14
C SER A 24 27.55 -25.85 0.08
N THR A 25 27.91 -25.32 -1.08
CA THR A 25 27.85 -23.88 -1.33
C THR A 25 26.39 -23.46 -1.16
N VAL A 26 26.08 -22.72 -0.09
CA VAL A 26 24.80 -22.05 0.04
C VAL A 26 24.83 -20.92 -0.99
N ASP A 27 24.20 -21.17 -2.13
CA ASP A 27 23.94 -20.16 -3.14
C ASP A 27 22.97 -19.13 -2.57
N THR A 28 23.53 -18.07 -2.00
CA THR A 28 22.79 -16.94 -1.42
C THR A 28 22.14 -16.05 -2.48
N THR A 29 22.25 -16.38 -3.77
CA THR A 29 21.56 -15.65 -4.85
C THR A 29 20.14 -16.13 -5.11
N LYS A 30 19.67 -17.19 -4.44
CA LYS A 30 18.23 -17.50 -4.35
C LYS A 30 17.55 -16.59 -3.32
N THR A 31 17.57 -15.29 -3.57
CA THR A 31 16.45 -14.46 -3.11
C THR A 31 15.26 -14.96 -3.90
N THR A 32 14.34 -15.65 -3.23
CA THR A 32 13.01 -15.92 -3.77
C THR A 32 12.44 -14.56 -4.13
N ALA A 33 12.56 -14.17 -5.39
CA ALA A 33 11.80 -13.08 -5.94
C ALA A 33 10.35 -13.52 -5.79
N ILE A 34 9.72 -13.12 -4.68
CA ILE A 34 8.28 -13.07 -4.59
C ILE A 34 7.90 -11.96 -5.56
N GLN A 35 7.89 -12.30 -6.85
CA GLN A 35 7.13 -11.56 -7.83
C GLN A 35 5.71 -11.58 -7.25
N PRO A 36 5.12 -10.44 -6.85
CA PRO A 36 3.70 -10.44 -6.57
C PRO A 36 3.08 -10.99 -7.85
N ALA A 37 2.29 -12.05 -7.72
CA ALA A 37 1.55 -12.58 -8.85
C ALA A 37 0.85 -11.39 -9.50
N ALA A 38 1.36 -10.98 -10.66
CA ALA A 38 0.87 -9.85 -11.43
C ALA A 38 -0.45 -10.31 -12.03
N LYS A 39 -1.45 -10.43 -11.16
CA LYS A 39 -2.82 -10.73 -11.52
C LYS A 39 -3.39 -9.42 -12.01
N ASP A 40 -3.18 -9.12 -13.29
CA ASP A 40 -3.86 -8.10 -14.09
C ASP A 40 -4.42 -6.94 -13.25
N ILE A 41 -3.51 -6.18 -12.64
CA ILE A 41 -3.80 -5.17 -11.61
C ILE A 41 -4.46 -3.91 -12.23
N ASP A 42 -4.54 -3.83 -13.55
CA ASP A 42 -4.59 -2.56 -14.29
C ASP A 42 -5.99 -1.91 -14.45
N THR A 43 -7.08 -2.63 -14.17
CA THR A 43 -8.44 -2.05 -14.15
C THR A 43 -9.24 -2.38 -12.89
N SER A 44 -8.70 -3.27 -12.05
CA SER A 44 -9.40 -3.82 -10.90
C SER A 44 -9.24 -2.97 -9.64
N ASP A 45 -8.12 -2.27 -9.49
CA ASP A 45 -7.79 -1.60 -8.23
C ASP A 45 -8.73 -0.46 -7.87
N LEU A 46 -9.20 0.36 -8.82
CA LEU A 46 -10.17 1.40 -8.49
C LEU A 46 -11.49 0.78 -7.96
N ALA A 47 -11.96 -0.29 -8.61
CA ALA A 47 -13.19 -0.98 -8.21
C ALA A 47 -13.03 -1.69 -6.86
N GLN A 48 -11.90 -2.37 -6.64
CA GLN A 48 -11.56 -3.01 -5.37
C GLN A 48 -11.39 -1.98 -4.26
N GLY A 49 -10.71 -0.86 -4.51
CA GLY A 49 -10.57 0.23 -3.54
C GLY A 49 -11.93 0.77 -3.10
N LYS A 50 -12.85 0.99 -4.05
CA LYS A 50 -14.24 1.39 -3.75
C LYS A 50 -15.00 0.33 -2.96
N ALA A 51 -14.81 -0.95 -3.26
CA ALA A 51 -15.45 -2.04 -2.53
C ALA A 51 -14.94 -2.09 -1.08
N GLN A 52 -13.63 -2.11 -0.89
CA GLN A 52 -13.00 -2.12 0.44
C GLN A 52 -13.37 -0.87 1.25
N PHE A 53 -13.50 0.30 0.61
CA PHE A 53 -13.93 1.52 1.30
C PHE A 53 -15.37 1.41 1.81
N ARG A 54 -16.29 0.87 1.00
CA ARG A 54 -17.69 0.63 1.43
C ARG A 54 -17.78 -0.35 2.59
N ASP A 55 -16.88 -1.34 2.61
CA ASP A 55 -16.80 -2.34 3.68
C ASP A 55 -16.01 -1.82 4.91
N ALA A 56 -15.68 -0.52 4.96
CA ALA A 56 -14.88 0.13 5.99
C ALA A 56 -13.46 -0.46 6.20
N ASN A 57 -12.97 -1.25 5.25
CA ASN A 57 -11.60 -1.77 5.22
C ASN A 57 -10.64 -0.71 4.67
N TYR A 58 -10.54 0.44 5.34
CA TYR A 58 -9.84 1.63 4.83
C TYR A 58 -8.36 1.40 4.52
N GLY A 59 -7.69 0.50 5.24
CA GLY A 59 -6.31 0.11 4.94
C GLY A 59 -6.16 -0.65 3.61
N LEU A 60 -7.10 -1.55 3.29
CA LEU A 60 -7.11 -2.22 1.98
C LEU A 60 -7.56 -1.25 0.88
N ALA A 61 -8.54 -0.40 1.17
CA ALA A 61 -8.98 0.64 0.25
C ALA A 61 -7.82 1.57 -0.15
N GLU A 62 -7.03 2.04 0.82
CA GLU A 62 -5.82 2.83 0.60
C GLU A 62 -4.85 2.13 -0.37
N GLN A 63 -4.55 0.85 -0.13
CA GLN A 63 -3.60 0.12 -0.98
C GLN A 63 -4.06 0.03 -2.44
N HIS A 64 -5.35 -0.24 -2.64
CA HIS A 64 -5.93 -0.30 -3.98
C HIS A 64 -6.00 1.07 -4.65
N PHE A 65 -6.45 2.11 -3.96
CA PHE A 65 -6.44 3.46 -4.53
C PHE A 65 -5.03 3.96 -4.83
N ARG A 66 -4.05 3.63 -3.98
CA ARG A 66 -2.64 3.98 -4.21
C ARG A 66 -2.10 3.33 -5.48
N LYS A 67 -2.34 2.04 -5.69
CA LYS A 67 -1.97 1.38 -6.95
C LYS A 67 -2.68 2.02 -8.16
N ALA A 68 -3.96 2.36 -8.01
CA ALA A 68 -4.71 3.02 -9.08
C ALA A 68 -4.11 4.37 -9.49
N VAL A 69 -3.62 5.19 -8.54
CA VAL A 69 -2.95 6.46 -8.86
C VAL A 69 -1.50 6.27 -9.34
N GLU A 70 -0.81 5.22 -8.92
CA GLU A 70 0.51 4.83 -9.46
C GLU A 70 0.42 4.44 -10.93
N LEU A 71 -0.67 3.80 -11.35
CA LEU A 71 -0.94 3.43 -12.74
C LEU A 71 -1.47 4.61 -13.56
N LYS A 72 -2.40 5.40 -13.01
CA LYS A 72 -3.04 6.54 -13.69
C LYS A 72 -3.08 7.75 -12.77
N ALA A 73 -2.01 8.54 -12.82
CA ALA A 73 -1.83 9.71 -11.96
C ALA A 73 -2.84 10.84 -12.23
N ASP A 74 -3.55 10.83 -13.36
CA ASP A 74 -4.61 11.78 -13.71
C ASP A 74 -6.02 11.31 -13.28
N ASN A 75 -6.15 10.13 -12.68
CA ASN A 75 -7.43 9.60 -12.23
C ASN A 75 -7.91 10.30 -10.95
N ALA A 76 -8.75 11.31 -11.12
CA ALA A 76 -9.36 12.07 -10.03
C ALA A 76 -10.16 11.21 -9.04
N GLU A 77 -10.85 10.16 -9.51
CA GLU A 77 -11.64 9.30 -8.62
C GLU A 77 -10.72 8.48 -7.70
N ALA A 78 -9.60 7.97 -8.23
CA ALA A 78 -8.61 7.25 -7.44
C ALA A 78 -7.95 8.16 -6.39
N TRP A 79 -7.60 9.40 -6.74
CA TRP A 79 -7.09 10.37 -5.77
C TRP A 79 -8.11 10.73 -4.69
N MET A 80 -9.40 10.85 -5.05
CA MET A 80 -10.48 11.11 -4.10
C MET A 80 -10.64 9.93 -3.12
N GLY A 81 -10.65 8.71 -3.63
CA GLY A 81 -10.70 7.50 -2.79
C GLY A 81 -9.49 7.40 -1.87
N LEU A 82 -8.29 7.69 -2.37
CA LEU A 82 -7.06 7.67 -1.59
C LEU A 82 -7.10 8.70 -0.44
N ALA A 83 -7.53 9.93 -0.73
CA ALA A 83 -7.67 10.98 0.28
C ALA A 83 -8.69 10.59 1.36
N ALA A 84 -9.86 10.08 0.96
CA ALA A 84 -10.90 9.63 1.87
C ALA A 84 -10.43 8.45 2.74
N SER A 85 -9.71 7.48 2.16
CA SER A 85 -9.14 6.38 2.95
C SER A 85 -8.15 6.88 4.00
N TYR A 86 -7.30 7.85 3.66
CA TYR A 86 -6.40 8.46 4.65
C TYR A 86 -7.12 9.25 5.73
N ASP A 87 -8.22 9.93 5.40
CA ASP A 87 -9.08 10.61 6.36
C ASP A 87 -9.66 9.64 7.39
N GLU A 88 -10.23 8.52 6.93
CA GLU A 88 -10.82 7.49 7.80
C GLU A 88 -9.75 6.74 8.64
N LEU A 89 -8.51 6.69 8.15
CA LEU A 89 -7.36 6.16 8.90
C LEU A 89 -6.74 7.18 9.87
N GLY A 90 -7.23 8.42 9.93
CA GLY A 90 -6.63 9.50 10.73
C GLY A 90 -5.26 9.96 10.24
N ARG A 91 -4.85 9.55 9.04
CA ARG A 91 -3.56 9.87 8.39
C ARG A 91 -3.66 11.19 7.63
N PHE A 92 -4.01 12.24 8.36
CA PHE A 92 -4.42 13.53 7.79
C PHE A 92 -3.35 14.23 6.96
N ASP A 93 -2.07 14.00 7.24
CA ASP A 93 -0.96 14.53 6.46
C ASP A 93 -0.91 13.91 5.05
N PHE A 94 -1.21 12.61 4.93
CA PHE A 94 -1.34 11.92 3.65
C PHE A 94 -2.63 12.33 2.93
N ALA A 95 -3.74 12.50 3.67
CA ALA A 95 -4.98 13.01 3.10
C ALA A 95 -4.78 14.39 2.45
N ASP A 96 -4.09 15.32 3.12
CA ASP A 96 -3.79 16.65 2.56
C ASP A 96 -2.96 16.58 1.28
N ARG A 97 -1.96 15.68 1.21
CA ARG A 97 -1.18 15.46 -0.01
C ARG A 97 -2.05 14.91 -1.15
N ALA A 98 -2.91 13.93 -0.86
CA ALA A 98 -3.82 13.34 -1.84
C ALA A 98 -4.86 14.35 -2.34
N TYR A 99 -5.45 15.18 -1.45
CA TYR A 99 -6.31 16.29 -1.86
C TYR A 99 -5.55 17.32 -2.70
N GLY A 100 -4.28 17.62 -2.39
CA GLY A 100 -3.45 18.49 -3.21
C GLY A 100 -3.26 17.97 -4.64
N GLN A 101 -3.04 16.65 -4.80
CA GLN A 101 -3.01 16.02 -6.13
C GLN A 101 -4.37 16.07 -6.82
N LEU A 102 -5.45 15.73 -6.10
CA LEU A 102 -6.81 15.78 -6.61
C LEU A 102 -7.18 17.18 -7.14
N LEU A 103 -6.84 18.23 -6.41
CA LEU A 103 -7.08 19.61 -6.84
C LEU A 103 -6.29 19.98 -8.10
N ARG A 104 -5.08 19.43 -8.27
CA ARG A 104 -4.28 19.66 -9.49
C ARG A 104 -4.89 18.99 -10.71
N VAL A 105 -5.42 17.77 -10.56
CA VAL A 105 -5.95 16.99 -11.70
C VAL A 105 -7.40 17.34 -12.04
N ALA A 106 -8.24 17.64 -11.04
CA ALA A 106 -9.68 17.84 -11.23
C ALA A 106 -10.15 19.28 -10.99
N GLY A 107 -9.29 20.14 -10.47
CA GLY A 107 -9.66 21.48 -10.02
C GLY A 107 -10.49 21.46 -8.74
N ARG A 108 -10.85 22.66 -8.28
CA ARG A 108 -11.59 22.87 -7.02
C ARG A 108 -13.10 22.76 -7.23
N LYS A 109 -13.61 21.53 -7.36
CA LYS A 109 -15.05 21.26 -7.53
C LYS A 109 -15.80 21.20 -6.20
N PRO A 110 -17.09 21.56 -6.13
CA PRO A 110 -17.87 21.53 -4.89
C PRO A 110 -17.85 20.18 -4.15
N GLN A 111 -17.90 19.06 -4.89
CA GLN A 111 -17.81 17.70 -4.33
C GLN A 111 -16.48 17.45 -3.61
N ILE A 112 -15.38 17.95 -4.17
CA ILE A 112 -14.04 17.84 -3.58
C ILE A 112 -13.95 18.70 -2.32
N VAL A 113 -14.46 19.94 -2.41
CA VAL A 113 -14.47 20.87 -1.28
C VAL A 113 -15.34 20.33 -0.12
N ASN A 114 -16.45 19.66 -0.42
CA ASN A 114 -17.25 18.96 0.59
C ASN A 114 -16.43 17.90 1.34
N ASN A 115 -15.69 17.05 0.62
CA ASN A 115 -14.84 16.02 1.24
C ASN A 115 -13.70 16.64 2.06
N MET A 116 -13.09 17.72 1.59
CA MET A 116 -12.12 18.48 2.39
C MET A 116 -12.77 19.09 3.65
N GLY A 117 -14.02 19.53 3.57
CA GLY A 117 -14.79 20.00 4.71
C GLY A 117 -15.03 18.90 5.74
N TYR A 118 -15.44 17.71 5.29
CA TYR A 118 -15.58 16.52 6.13
C TYR A 118 -14.25 16.08 6.75
N SER A 119 -13.15 16.08 5.99
CA SER A 119 -11.80 15.84 6.51
C SER A 119 -11.46 16.76 7.68
N GLN A 120 -11.83 18.04 7.62
CA GLN A 120 -11.61 18.98 8.72
C GLN A 120 -12.54 18.73 9.92
N LEU A 121 -13.72 18.12 9.73
CA LEU A 121 -14.55 17.66 10.84
C LEU A 121 -13.87 16.53 11.61
N LEU A 122 -13.34 15.53 10.90
CA LEU A 122 -12.62 14.40 11.50
C LEU A 122 -11.42 14.86 12.33
N ARG A 123 -10.78 15.96 11.93
CA ARG A 123 -9.66 16.59 12.66
C ARG A 123 -10.08 17.45 13.84
N GLY A 124 -11.39 17.66 14.06
CA GLY A 124 -11.91 18.59 15.06
C GLY A 124 -11.78 20.07 14.68
N ASN A 125 -11.33 20.38 13.46
CA ASN A 125 -11.15 21.74 12.96
C ASN A 125 -12.47 22.37 12.50
N ARG A 126 -13.44 22.47 13.42
CA ARG A 126 -14.84 22.86 13.16
C ARG A 126 -14.99 24.17 12.39
N LYS A 127 -14.15 25.18 12.68
CA LYS A 127 -14.16 26.47 11.96
C LYS A 127 -13.83 26.30 10.48
N LYS A 128 -12.78 25.54 10.16
CA LYS A 128 -12.34 25.30 8.77
C LYS A 128 -13.30 24.38 8.03
N ALA A 129 -13.82 23.36 8.72
CA ALA A 129 -14.87 22.49 8.20
C ALA A 129 -16.10 23.29 7.76
N LYS A 130 -16.62 24.16 8.65
CA LYS A 130 -17.78 25.01 8.33
C LYS A 130 -17.55 25.88 7.09
N ALA A 131 -16.38 26.51 6.99
CA ALA A 131 -16.06 27.36 5.84
C ALA A 131 -16.07 26.56 4.51
N LEU A 132 -15.42 25.41 4.47
CA LEU A 132 -15.36 24.55 3.28
C LEU A 132 -16.73 23.97 2.92
N LEU A 133 -17.51 23.53 3.91
CA LEU A 133 -18.85 22.99 3.66
C LEU A 133 -19.80 24.06 3.11
N LEU A 134 -19.74 25.30 3.62
CA LEU A 134 -20.53 26.41 3.06
C LEU A 134 -20.08 26.77 1.64
N GLU A 135 -18.78 26.74 1.35
CA GLU A 135 -18.25 26.91 -0.01
C GLU A 135 -18.78 25.83 -0.95
N ALA A 136 -18.72 24.55 -0.54
CA ALA A 136 -19.24 23.43 -1.32
C ALA A 136 -20.74 23.58 -1.58
N LYS A 137 -21.53 23.91 -0.53
CA LYS A 137 -22.98 24.09 -0.63
C LYS A 137 -23.36 25.13 -1.69
N ALA A 138 -22.63 26.24 -1.78
CA ALA A 138 -22.91 27.31 -2.72
C ALA A 138 -22.80 26.87 -4.20
N GLY A 139 -22.04 25.82 -4.49
CA GLY A 139 -21.82 25.30 -5.84
C GLY A 139 -22.59 24.02 -6.19
N MET A 140 -23.43 23.50 -5.30
CA MET A 140 -24.14 22.22 -5.50
C MET A 140 -25.61 22.42 -5.80
N ALA A 141 -26.12 21.73 -6.82
CA ALA A 141 -27.56 21.67 -7.11
C ALA A 141 -28.34 20.90 -6.04
N ASP A 142 -27.73 19.82 -5.52
CA ASP A 142 -28.25 19.05 -4.39
C ASP A 142 -27.22 19.09 -3.24
N PRO A 143 -27.47 19.90 -2.19
CA PRO A 143 -26.58 20.03 -1.05
C PRO A 143 -26.87 19.02 0.07
N THR A 144 -27.73 18.01 -0.13
CA THR A 144 -28.17 17.09 0.94
C THR A 144 -27.00 16.47 1.72
N VAL A 145 -25.94 16.05 1.01
CA VAL A 145 -24.72 15.49 1.64
C VAL A 145 -23.97 16.54 2.46
N VAL A 146 -23.89 17.78 1.96
CA VAL A 146 -23.23 18.88 2.66
C VAL A 146 -24.01 19.27 3.91
N ASP A 147 -25.34 19.25 3.84
CA ASP A 147 -26.22 19.56 4.96
C ASP A 147 -26.12 18.51 6.06
N ALA A 148 -26.00 17.23 5.71
CA ALA A 148 -25.68 16.17 6.66
C ALA A 148 -24.34 16.43 7.38
N ASN A 149 -23.30 16.82 6.64
CA ASN A 149 -22.00 17.17 7.22
C ASN A 149 -22.05 18.42 8.11
N LEU A 150 -22.79 19.46 7.71
CA LEU A 150 -23.00 20.67 8.51
C LEU A 150 -23.75 20.36 9.81
N ALA A 151 -24.70 19.43 9.80
CA ALA A 151 -25.42 19.02 10.99
C ALA A 151 -24.50 18.37 12.04
N LEU A 152 -23.41 17.70 11.64
CA LEU A 152 -22.43 17.11 12.55
C LEU A 152 -21.68 18.17 13.38
N LEU A 153 -21.54 19.41 12.89
CA LEU A 153 -20.90 20.51 13.63
C LEU A 153 -21.66 20.90 14.90
N ASN A 154 -22.97 20.66 14.93
CA ASN A 154 -23.85 21.07 16.02
C ASN A 154 -23.98 19.99 17.11
N LYS A 155 -23.38 18.81 16.91
CA LYS A 155 -23.57 17.61 17.76
C LYS A 155 -22.52 17.41 18.86
N GLY A 156 -21.78 18.44 19.25
CA GLY A 156 -20.90 18.37 20.42
C GLY A 156 -20.23 19.70 20.70
#